data_AF-A0A135VM73-F1
#
_entry.id   AF-A0A135VM73-F1
#
_cell.length_a   1.000
_cell.length_b   1.000
_cell.length_c   1.000
_cell.angle_alpha   90.00
_cell.angle_beta   90.00
_cell.angle_gamma   90.00
#
_symmetry.space_group_name_H-M   'P 1'
#
loop_
_entity.id
_entity.type
_entity.pdbx_description
1 polymer ?
#
loop_
_entity_poly.entity_id
_entity_poly.type
_entity_poly.pdbx_seq_one_letter_code
_entity_poly.pdbx_strand_id
1 'polypeptide(L)'
;MNEYTILMRLLTRSGNPIGASVDDMLDALGLPEDLGRNILFRRLSKLHSRLEPVGLIIKHNPVSGVFYVDTSLQAKIKQDETTLPDRLAATLLIVITLAYQDGGWVSFDRVREFRKKSLKGVMEDLRELQNQGYIEIDQTGKRVRLGLRVPFEIDYEAFFRNLVSEKPVD
;
A
#
# COMPACT_ATOMS: atom_id res chain seq x y z
N MET A 1 -4.70 -14.08 27.58
CA MET A 1 -4.73 -12.84 26.76
C MET A 1 -5.84 -13.00 25.74
N ASN A 2 -6.71 -12.01 25.53
CA ASN A 2 -7.84 -12.12 24.60
C ASN A 2 -7.33 -12.09 23.14
N GLU A 3 -7.98 -12.84 22.24
CA GLU A 3 -7.68 -12.90 20.80
C GLU A 3 -7.67 -11.52 20.14
N TYR A 4 -8.59 -10.62 20.54
CA TYR A 4 -8.60 -9.25 20.04
C TYR A 4 -7.43 -8.41 20.54
N THR A 5 -6.91 -8.70 21.74
CA THR A 5 -5.71 -8.05 22.26
C THR A 5 -4.47 -8.51 21.49
N ILE A 6 -4.41 -9.79 21.11
CA ILE A 6 -3.35 -10.34 20.23
C ILE A 6 -3.39 -9.63 18.88
N LEU A 7 -4.56 -9.60 18.24
CA LEU A 7 -4.73 -8.94 16.94
C LEU A 7 -4.40 -7.45 17.00
N MET A 8 -4.90 -6.71 17.99
CA MET A 8 -4.56 -5.29 18.13
C MET A 8 -3.05 -5.07 18.27
N ARG A 9 -2.37 -5.86 19.10
CA ARG A 9 -0.91 -5.75 19.28
C ARG A 9 -0.14 -6.03 17.98
N LEU A 10 -0.61 -6.96 17.16
CA LEU A 10 -0.01 -7.28 15.87
C LEU A 10 -0.28 -6.19 14.84
N LEU A 11 -1.52 -5.73 14.73
CA LEU A 11 -1.94 -4.74 13.74
C LEU A 11 -1.44 -3.32 14.04
N THR A 12 -1.09 -3.01 15.30
CA THR A 12 -0.48 -1.73 15.70
C THR A 12 1.04 -1.80 15.82
N ARG A 13 1.67 -2.92 15.44
CA ARG A 13 3.13 -3.07 15.47
C ARG A 13 3.77 -1.98 14.61
N SER A 14 4.59 -1.14 15.24
CA SER A 14 5.46 -0.17 14.58
C SER A 14 6.79 -0.83 14.23
N GLY A 15 7.36 -0.51 13.05
CA GLY A 15 8.61 -1.08 12.56
C GLY A 15 8.51 -1.62 11.14
N ASN A 16 9.41 -2.54 10.76
CA ASN A 16 9.36 -3.23 9.46
C ASN A 16 9.09 -4.73 9.69
N PRO A 17 7.90 -5.26 9.34
CA PRO A 17 6.76 -4.59 8.72
C PRO A 17 5.90 -3.79 9.72
N ILE A 18 5.19 -2.77 9.23
CA ILE A 18 4.10 -2.10 9.96
C ILE A 18 2.88 -3.02 9.87
N GLY A 19 2.36 -3.46 11.01
CA GLY A 19 1.26 -4.42 11.08
C GLY A 19 1.71 -5.88 11.06
N ALA A 20 0.86 -6.77 10.53
CA ALA A 20 1.09 -8.21 10.54
C ALA A 20 0.51 -8.93 9.32
N SER A 21 1.20 -9.96 8.85
CA SER A 21 0.71 -10.84 7.78
C SER A 21 -0.39 -11.78 8.27
N VAL A 22 -1.07 -12.45 7.33
CA VAL A 22 -2.03 -13.52 7.66
C VAL A 22 -1.36 -14.63 8.46
N ASP A 23 -0.17 -15.05 8.06
CA ASP A 23 0.54 -16.17 8.69
C ASP A 23 0.97 -15.80 10.12
N ASP A 24 1.50 -14.59 10.33
CA ASP A 24 1.82 -14.07 11.67
C ASP A 24 0.59 -14.10 12.61
N MET A 25 -0.58 -13.76 12.07
CA MET A 25 -1.82 -13.73 12.84
C MET A 25 -2.38 -15.13 13.12
N LEU A 26 -2.24 -16.07 12.17
CA LEU A 26 -2.64 -17.47 12.38
C LEU A 26 -1.77 -18.12 13.44
N ASP A 27 -0.45 -17.95 13.35
CA ASP A 27 0.52 -18.47 14.31
C ASP A 27 0.26 -17.95 15.71
N ALA A 28 0.09 -16.63 15.84
CA ALA A 28 -0.15 -16.00 17.14
C ALA A 28 -1.50 -16.39 17.78
N LEU A 29 -2.48 -16.80 16.97
CA LEU A 29 -3.78 -17.28 17.44
C LEU A 29 -3.84 -18.80 17.58
N GLY A 30 -2.78 -19.53 17.21
CA GLY A 30 -2.75 -20.99 17.20
C GLY A 30 -3.79 -21.60 16.25
N LEU A 31 -4.08 -20.93 15.14
CA LEU A 31 -5.07 -21.37 14.16
C LEU A 31 -4.40 -22.17 13.03
N PRO A 32 -5.02 -23.26 12.54
CA PRO A 32 -4.48 -24.03 11.42
C PRO A 32 -4.54 -23.24 10.10
N GLU A 33 -3.57 -23.41 9.20
CA GLU A 33 -3.48 -22.61 7.97
C GLU A 33 -4.73 -22.72 7.05
N ASP A 34 -5.29 -23.93 6.91
CA ASP A 34 -6.38 -24.18 5.94
C ASP A 34 -7.75 -23.67 6.43
N LEU A 35 -8.12 -24.00 7.67
CA LEU A 35 -9.42 -23.64 8.27
C LEU A 35 -9.36 -22.34 9.08
N GLY A 36 -8.17 -21.96 9.53
CA GLY A 36 -7.95 -20.80 10.39
C GLY A 36 -8.09 -19.47 9.67
N ARG A 37 -7.84 -19.41 8.35
CA ARG A 37 -8.00 -18.18 7.56
C ARG A 37 -9.41 -17.61 7.63
N ASN A 38 -10.43 -18.46 7.44
CA ASN A 38 -11.83 -18.03 7.53
C ASN A 38 -12.19 -17.53 8.94
N ILE A 39 -11.66 -18.19 9.98
CA ILE A 39 -11.85 -17.78 11.37
C ILE A 39 -11.17 -16.44 11.63
N LEU A 40 -9.93 -16.27 11.16
CA LEU A 40 -9.15 -15.04 11.25
C LEU A 40 -9.86 -13.88 10.56
N PHE A 41 -10.28 -14.02 9.31
CA PHE A 41 -10.96 -12.93 8.59
C PHE A 41 -12.27 -12.53 9.27
N ARG A 42 -13.06 -13.49 9.74
CA ARG A 42 -14.27 -13.18 10.53
C ARG A 42 -13.95 -12.43 11.82
N ARG A 43 -12.84 -12.75 12.49
CA ARG A 43 -12.38 -12.03 13.69
C ARG A 43 -11.88 -10.64 13.35
N LEU A 44 -11.14 -10.47 12.25
CA LEU A 44 -10.70 -9.18 11.75
C LEU A 44 -11.88 -8.28 11.39
N SER A 45 -12.90 -8.80 10.69
CA SER A 45 -14.12 -8.03 10.40
C SER A 45 -14.85 -7.60 11.67
N LYS A 46 -14.98 -8.49 12.66
CA LYS A 46 -15.59 -8.14 13.96
C LYS A 46 -14.77 -7.10 14.73
N LEU A 47 -13.44 -7.17 14.67
CA LEU A 47 -12.56 -6.20 15.28
C LEU A 47 -12.69 -4.85 14.58
N HIS A 48 -12.68 -4.84 13.25
CA HIS A 48 -12.88 -3.65 12.42
C HIS A 48 -14.16 -2.90 12.81
N SER A 49 -15.30 -3.58 12.85
CA SER A 49 -16.58 -2.95 13.23
C SER A 49 -16.60 -2.40 14.67
N ARG A 50 -15.72 -2.88 15.56
CA ARG A 50 -15.57 -2.34 16.93
C ARG A 50 -14.65 -1.14 16.99
N LEU A 51 -13.71 -1.04 16.06
CA LEU A 51 -12.72 0.03 15.96
C LEU A 51 -13.27 1.23 15.18
N GLU A 52 -14.15 1.00 14.21
CA GLU A 52 -14.72 2.05 13.36
C GLU A 52 -15.37 3.21 14.15
N PRO A 53 -16.15 2.98 15.23
CA PRO A 53 -16.75 4.06 16.01
C PRO A 53 -15.75 4.98 16.72
N VAL A 54 -14.52 4.51 16.97
CA VAL A 54 -13.45 5.31 17.58
C VAL A 54 -12.50 5.91 16.53
N GLY A 55 -12.87 5.83 15.24
CA GLY A 55 -12.11 6.39 14.13
C GLY A 55 -10.91 5.55 13.70
N LEU A 56 -10.86 4.29 14.13
CA LEU A 56 -9.80 3.34 13.77
C LEU A 56 -10.33 2.36 12.71
N ILE A 57 -9.55 2.14 11.67
CA ILE A 57 -9.87 1.17 10.62
C ILE A 57 -8.73 0.18 10.42
N ILE A 58 -9.08 -1.02 9.96
CA ILE A 58 -8.10 -2.04 9.62
C ILE A 58 -7.95 -2.01 8.10
N LYS A 59 -6.73 -1.79 7.61
CA LYS A 59 -6.39 -1.76 6.19
C LYS A 59 -5.48 -2.93 5.85
N HIS A 60 -5.48 -3.30 4.57
CA HIS A 60 -4.58 -4.30 3.99
C HIS A 60 -3.62 -3.61 3.03
N ASN A 61 -2.32 -3.84 3.20
CA ASN A 61 -1.30 -3.45 2.24
C ASN A 61 -1.03 -4.63 1.28
N PRO A 62 -1.48 -4.57 0.01
CA PRO A 62 -1.32 -5.67 -0.94
C PRO A 62 0.13 -5.87 -1.38
N VAL A 63 1.00 -4.87 -1.25
CA VAL A 63 2.41 -4.96 -1.66
C VAL A 63 3.21 -5.80 -0.67
N SER A 64 2.95 -5.63 0.63
CA SER A 64 3.65 -6.38 1.68
C SER A 64 2.81 -7.53 2.26
N GLY A 65 1.54 -7.66 1.87
CA GLY A 65 0.64 -8.71 2.36
C GLY A 65 0.31 -8.60 3.85
N VAL A 66 0.34 -7.39 4.41
CA VAL A 66 0.13 -7.15 5.85
C VAL A 66 -1.12 -6.33 6.12
N PHE A 67 -1.75 -6.60 7.25
CA PHE A 67 -2.85 -5.83 7.81
C PHE A 67 -2.34 -4.87 8.88
N TYR A 68 -2.88 -3.67 8.92
CA TYR A 68 -2.50 -2.64 9.90
C TYR A 68 -3.70 -1.82 10.37
N VAL A 69 -3.60 -1.20 11.54
CA VAL A 69 -4.58 -0.21 12.01
C VAL A 69 -4.19 1.17 11.52
N ASP A 70 -5.16 1.88 10.95
CA ASP A 70 -5.05 3.27 10.52
C ASP A 70 -6.04 4.14 11.31
N THR A 71 -5.65 5.39 11.58
CA THR A 71 -6.45 6.43 12.24
C THR A 71 -7.13 7.36 11.24
N SER A 72 -7.04 7.08 9.94
CA SER A 72 -7.44 8.00 8.86
C SER A 72 -8.93 8.35 8.79
N LEU A 73 -9.81 7.79 9.64
CA LEU A 73 -11.20 8.24 9.72
C LEU A 73 -11.30 9.70 10.21
N GLN A 74 -10.28 10.18 10.95
CA GLN A 74 -10.12 11.61 11.30
C GLN A 74 -9.37 12.43 10.24
N ALA A 75 -8.67 11.80 9.29
CA ALA A 75 -7.83 12.46 8.28
C ALA A 75 -8.60 12.96 7.03
N LYS A 76 -9.93 12.93 7.04
CA LYS A 76 -10.72 13.76 6.10
C LYS A 76 -10.62 15.25 6.44
N ILE A 77 -10.07 15.61 7.59
CA ILE A 77 -9.80 16.99 7.99
C ILE A 77 -8.37 17.34 7.55
N LYS A 78 -8.25 17.94 6.36
CA LYS A 78 -7.05 18.58 5.82
C LYS A 78 -5.83 17.67 5.66
N GLN A 79 -5.78 16.93 4.55
CA GLN A 79 -4.49 16.76 3.90
C GLN A 79 -4.15 18.12 3.28
N ASP A 80 -3.21 18.85 3.89
CA ASP A 80 -2.45 19.84 3.15
C ASP A 80 -1.87 19.10 1.94
N GLU A 81 -2.32 19.48 0.76
CA GLU A 81 -1.88 18.92 -0.52
C GLU A 81 -0.36 19.03 -0.58
N THR A 82 0.35 17.95 -0.26
CA THR A 82 1.64 17.70 -0.89
C THR A 82 1.33 17.37 -2.33
N THR A 83 1.03 18.40 -3.12
CA THR A 83 0.84 18.31 -4.56
C THR A 83 2.20 17.98 -5.15
N LEU A 84 2.48 16.67 -5.25
CA LEU A 84 3.53 16.17 -6.12
C LEU A 84 3.37 16.88 -7.47
N PRO A 85 4.44 17.48 -8.03
CA PRO A 85 4.37 18.05 -9.36
C PRO A 85 3.81 17.02 -10.34
N ASP A 86 2.94 17.43 -11.28
CA ASP A 86 2.25 16.53 -12.23
C ASP A 86 3.20 15.54 -12.92
N ARG A 87 4.42 16.01 -13.21
CA ARG A 87 5.50 15.18 -13.76
C ARG A 87 5.82 13.97 -12.87
N LEU A 88 5.98 14.19 -11.56
CA LEU A 88 6.28 13.13 -10.60
C LEU A 88 5.06 12.28 -10.31
N ALA A 89 3.88 12.90 -10.18
CA ALA A 89 2.62 12.19 -9.98
C ALA A 89 2.37 11.18 -11.11
N ALA A 90 2.56 11.58 -12.38
CA ALA A 90 2.40 10.69 -13.53
C ALA A 90 3.45 9.57 -13.57
N THR A 91 4.70 9.85 -13.15
CA THR A 91 5.73 8.81 -13.05
C THR A 91 5.41 7.83 -11.92
N LEU A 92 4.98 8.32 -10.75
CA LEU A 92 4.57 7.50 -9.62
C LEU A 92 3.36 6.63 -9.96
N LEU A 93 2.37 7.18 -10.65
CA LEU A 93 1.19 6.44 -11.13
C LEU A 93 1.61 5.25 -12.00
N ILE A 94 2.50 5.45 -12.96
CA ILE A 94 2.99 4.37 -13.81
C ILE A 94 3.73 3.30 -13.00
N VAL A 95 4.56 3.69 -12.03
CA VAL A 95 5.22 2.73 -11.14
C VAL A 95 4.21 1.96 -10.30
N ILE A 96 3.16 2.61 -9.79
CA ILE A 96 2.07 1.96 -9.05
C ILE A 96 1.36 0.92 -9.92
N THR A 97 0.94 1.32 -11.13
CA THR A 97 0.23 0.43 -12.05
C THR A 97 1.09 -0.78 -12.44
N LEU A 98 2.35 -0.55 -12.80
CA LEU A 98 3.25 -1.63 -13.22
C LEU A 98 3.64 -2.53 -12.05
N ALA A 99 3.90 -1.98 -10.87
CA ALA A 99 4.22 -2.78 -9.68
C ALA A 99 3.04 -3.66 -9.25
N TYR A 100 1.81 -3.17 -9.43
CA TYR A 100 0.59 -3.94 -9.18
C TYR A 100 0.42 -5.09 -10.18
N GLN A 101 0.75 -4.86 -11.46
CA GLN A 101 0.68 -5.90 -12.50
C GLN A 101 1.78 -6.96 -12.39
N ASP A 102 3.01 -6.53 -12.10
CA ASP A 102 4.22 -7.37 -12.14
C ASP A 102 4.63 -7.89 -10.74
N GLY A 103 3.90 -7.56 -9.67
CA GLY A 103 4.15 -8.08 -8.32
C GLY A 103 5.33 -7.43 -7.59
N GLY A 104 5.59 -6.14 -7.82
CA GLY A 104 6.52 -5.34 -7.02
C GLY A 104 7.58 -4.59 -7.83
N TRP A 105 8.64 -5.27 -8.26
CA TRP A 105 9.76 -4.64 -8.97
C TRP A 105 9.49 -4.45 -10.46
N VAL A 106 9.73 -3.24 -10.96
CA VAL A 106 9.49 -2.83 -12.34
C VAL A 106 10.78 -2.33 -12.98
N SER A 107 11.11 -2.74 -14.20
CA SER A 107 12.31 -2.27 -14.89
C SER A 107 12.21 -0.79 -15.32
N PHE A 108 13.34 -0.08 -15.34
CA PHE A 108 13.36 1.31 -15.83
C PHE A 108 12.91 1.44 -17.29
N ASP A 109 13.21 0.45 -18.11
CA ASP A 109 12.82 0.43 -19.52
C ASP A 109 11.29 0.38 -19.67
N ARG A 110 10.60 -0.39 -18.81
CA ARG A 110 9.14 -0.46 -18.85
C ARG A 110 8.49 0.83 -18.35
N VAL A 111 9.03 1.43 -17.29
CA VAL A 111 8.58 2.78 -16.85
C VAL A 111 8.79 3.80 -17.97
N ARG A 112 9.92 3.73 -18.68
CA ARG A 112 10.26 4.61 -19.81
C ARG A 112 9.28 4.45 -20.97
N GLU A 113 8.95 3.22 -21.34
CA GLU A 113 7.99 2.91 -22.41
C GLU A 113 6.63 3.55 -22.13
N PHE A 114 6.13 3.42 -20.89
CA PHE A 114 4.85 4.02 -20.50
C PHE A 114 4.90 5.54 -20.40
N ARG A 115 5.99 6.12 -19.86
CA ARG A 115 6.14 7.59 -19.79
C ARG A 115 6.41 8.25 -21.13
N LYS A 116 6.84 7.50 -22.16
CA LYS A 116 7.29 8.03 -23.46
C LYS A 116 8.33 9.16 -23.30
N LYS A 117 9.22 9.03 -22.31
CA LYS A 117 10.26 10.01 -21.96
C LYS A 117 11.65 9.39 -22.19
N SER A 118 12.69 10.22 -22.32
CA SER A 118 14.07 9.71 -22.37
C SER A 118 14.45 9.01 -21.06
N LEU A 119 15.36 8.03 -21.13
CA LEU A 119 15.82 7.31 -19.94
C LEU A 119 16.38 8.26 -18.88
N LYS A 120 17.13 9.29 -19.29
CA LYS A 120 17.65 10.32 -18.39
C LYS A 120 16.52 11.05 -17.66
N GLY A 121 15.50 11.49 -18.40
CA GLY A 121 14.37 12.19 -17.82
C GLY A 121 13.54 11.32 -16.86
N VAL A 122 13.41 10.02 -17.15
CA VAL A 122 12.77 9.07 -16.24
C VAL A 122 13.60 8.92 -14.97
N MET A 123 14.91 8.77 -15.09
CA MET A 123 15.80 8.62 -13.93
C MET A 123 15.83 9.86 -13.03
N GLU A 124 15.67 11.07 -13.59
CA GLU A 124 15.51 12.30 -12.80
C GLU A 124 14.24 12.24 -11.95
N ASP A 125 13.10 11.91 -12.56
CA ASP A 125 11.82 11.78 -11.85
C ASP A 125 11.89 10.68 -10.78
N LEU A 126 12.51 9.53 -11.10
CA LEU A 126 12.64 8.42 -10.15
C LEU A 126 13.52 8.80 -8.96
N ARG A 127 14.64 9.48 -9.17
CA ARG A 127 15.49 9.93 -8.05
C ARG A 127 14.76 10.93 -7.15
N GLU A 128 13.98 11.82 -7.72
CA GLU A 128 13.19 12.78 -6.96
C GLU A 128 12.10 12.09 -6.12
N LEU A 129 11.38 11.14 -6.72
CA LEU A 129 10.41 10.30 -6.00
C LEU A 129 11.06 9.46 -4.90
N GLN A 130 12.27 8.93 -5.14
CA GLN A 130 13.04 8.19 -4.14
C GLN A 130 13.40 9.07 -2.94
N ASN A 131 13.88 10.29 -3.19
CA ASN A 131 14.23 11.25 -2.13
C ASN A 131 13.02 11.62 -1.25
N GLN A 132 11.81 11.57 -1.82
CA GLN A 132 10.57 11.83 -1.10
C GLN A 132 9.96 10.58 -0.42
N GLY A 133 10.62 9.41 -0.56
CA GLY A 133 10.20 8.14 0.05
C GLY A 133 9.09 7.39 -0.68
N TYR A 134 8.70 7.84 -1.87
CA TYR A 134 7.63 7.22 -2.66
C TYR A 134 8.07 5.95 -3.39
N ILE A 135 9.35 5.81 -3.72
CA ILE A 135 9.87 4.63 -4.43
C ILE A 135 11.24 4.22 -3.90
N GLU A 136 11.62 2.98 -4.21
CA GLU A 136 12.96 2.45 -3.98
C GLU A 136 13.59 2.04 -5.31
N ILE A 137 14.86 2.41 -5.50
CA ILE A 137 15.61 2.16 -6.74
C ILE A 137 16.71 1.14 -6.48
N ASP A 138 16.71 0.06 -7.26
CA ASP A 138 17.83 -0.87 -7.39
C ASP A 138 18.59 -0.54 -8.68
N GLN A 139 19.72 0.15 -8.55
CA GLN A 139 20.54 0.56 -9.70
C GLN A 139 21.22 -0.62 -10.38
N THR A 140 21.59 -1.65 -9.64
CA THR A 140 22.26 -2.85 -10.16
C THR A 140 21.30 -3.67 -11.01
N GLY A 141 20.08 -3.89 -10.49
CA GLY A 141 19.00 -4.57 -11.20
C GLY A 141 18.24 -3.69 -12.21
N LYS A 142 18.59 -2.40 -12.32
CA LYS A 142 17.92 -1.40 -13.17
C LYS A 142 16.39 -1.39 -13.03
N ARG A 143 15.94 -1.41 -11.77
CA ARG A 143 14.52 -1.58 -11.43
C ARG A 143 14.11 -0.71 -10.25
N VAL A 144 12.81 -0.46 -10.16
CA VAL A 144 12.16 0.38 -9.16
C VAL A 144 10.98 -0.37 -8.55
N ARG A 145 10.70 -0.13 -7.27
CA ARG A 145 9.45 -0.56 -6.61
C ARG A 145 8.85 0.58 -5.80
N LEU A 146 7.62 0.38 -5.34
CA LEU A 146 6.97 1.31 -4.42
C LEU A 146 7.69 1.33 -3.08
N GLY A 147 7.89 2.53 -2.54
CA GLY A 147 8.45 2.76 -1.23
C GLY A 147 7.37 2.71 -0.15
N LEU A 148 7.81 2.75 1.10
CA LEU A 148 6.92 2.60 2.27
C LEU A 148 5.86 3.70 2.39
N ARG A 149 6.04 4.87 1.76
CA ARG A 149 5.13 6.01 1.89
C ARG A 149 3.82 5.83 1.11
N VAL A 150 3.89 5.22 -0.08
CA VAL A 150 2.74 5.12 -1.02
C VAL A 150 1.53 4.41 -0.40
N PRO A 151 1.68 3.26 0.29
CA PRO A 151 0.54 2.55 0.88
C PRO A 151 -0.18 3.27 2.02
N PHE A 152 0.44 4.31 2.61
CA PHE A 152 -0.19 5.13 3.65
C PHE A 152 -0.87 6.38 3.10
N GLU A 153 -0.45 6.86 1.94
CA GLU A 153 -1.05 8.04 1.30
C GLU A 153 -2.12 7.69 0.26
N ILE A 154 -2.07 6.50 -0.33
CA ILE A 154 -2.96 6.09 -1.42
C ILE A 154 -3.77 4.85 -1.01
N ASP A 155 -5.09 5.00 -0.99
CA ASP A 155 -6.02 3.86 -0.95
C ASP A 155 -6.09 3.24 -2.35
N TYR A 156 -5.30 2.19 -2.59
CA TYR A 156 -5.24 1.53 -3.89
C TYR A 156 -6.60 0.98 -4.36
N GLU A 157 -7.43 0.48 -3.44
CA GLU A 157 -8.72 -0.12 -3.80
C GLU A 157 -9.70 0.95 -4.24
N ALA A 158 -9.76 2.09 -3.55
CA ALA A 158 -10.53 3.25 -3.98
C ALA A 158 -9.98 3.85 -5.28
N PHE A 159 -8.65 3.97 -5.39
CA PHE A 159 -7.97 4.54 -6.54
C PHE A 159 -8.25 3.77 -7.84
N PHE A 160 -8.05 2.45 -7.84
CA PHE A 160 -8.30 1.63 -9.02
C PHE A 160 -9.79 1.48 -9.32
N ARG A 161 -10.67 1.48 -8.32
CA ARG A 161 -12.12 1.50 -8.53
C ARG A 161 -12.55 2.75 -9.29
N ASN A 162 -12.05 3.92 -8.89
CA ASN A 162 -12.34 5.19 -9.54
C ASN A 162 -11.86 5.22 -11.00
N LEU A 163 -10.66 4.70 -11.26
CA LEU A 163 -10.11 4.56 -12.63
C LEU A 163 -10.95 3.67 -13.55
N VAL A 164 -11.61 2.65 -13.02
CA VAL A 164 -12.48 1.75 -13.80
C VAL A 164 -13.89 2.33 -14.00
N SER A 165 -14.37 3.13 -13.04
CA SER A 165 -15.68 3.78 -13.13
C SER A 165 -15.70 5.01 -14.05
N GLU A 166 -14.55 5.65 -14.28
CA GLU A 166 -14.40 6.68 -15.32
C GLU A 166 -14.27 6.00 -16.70
N LYS A 167 -15.40 5.54 -17.25
CA LYS A 167 -15.46 5.30 -18.70
C LYS A 167 -15.29 6.63 -19.44
N PRO A 168 -14.63 6.65 -20.61
CA PRO A 168 -14.60 7.84 -21.44
C PRO A 168 -16.04 8.22 -21.79
N VAL A 169 -16.39 9.49 -21.58
CA VAL A 169 -17.50 10.09 -22.30
C VAL A 169 -17.04 10.20 -23.75
N ASP A 170 -17.61 9.37 -24.62
CA ASP A 170 -17.45 9.48 -26.09
C ASP A 170 -17.87 10.87 -26.60
#